data_AF-A0A6C0HZK8-F1
#
_entry.id   AF-A0A6C0HZK8-F1
#
_cell.length_a   1.000
_cell.length_b   1.000
_cell.length_c   1.000
_cell.angle_alpha   90.00
_cell.angle_beta   90.00
_cell.angle_gamma   90.00
#
_symmetry.space_group_name_H-M   'P 1'
#
loop_
_entity.id
_entity.type
_entity.pdbx_description
1 polymer ?
#
loop_
_entity_poly.entity_id
_entity_poly.type
_entity_poly.pdbx_seq_one_letter_code
_entity_poly.pdbx_strand_id
1 'polypeptide(L)' 'MSLYVVRLTRTGNRIDSRPCQSCYHTLCAYKVKRVIYSVTPTTYECVKVSEYVPNKMSEGDAYFQSLH' A
#
# COMPACT_ATOMS: atom_id res chain seq x y z
N MET A 1 7.08 6.12 -13.83
CA MET A 1 5.83 6.46 -13.14
C MET A 1 5.96 6.11 -11.67
N SER A 2 5.59 7.05 -10.81
CA SER A 2 5.51 6.84 -9.36
C SER A 2 4.05 6.87 -8.95
N LEU A 3 3.62 5.93 -8.12
CA LEU A 3 2.27 5.90 -7.57
C LEU A 3 2.29 6.33 -6.10
N TYR A 4 1.36 7.19 -5.71
CA TYR A 4 1.13 7.57 -4.32
C TYR A 4 -0.17 6.95 -3.84
N VAL A 5 -0.12 6.24 -2.71
CA VAL A 5 -1.26 5.54 -2.12
C VAL A 5 -1.40 5.99 -0.68
N VAL A 6 -2.52 6.60 -0.33
CA VAL A 6 -2.80 7.02 1.04
C VAL A 6 -4.11 6.40 1.47
N ARG A 7 -4.12 5.77 2.65
CA ARG A 7 -5.35 5.31 3.28
C ARG A 7 -5.66 6.18 4.47
N LEU A 8 -6.92 6.61 4.56
CA LEU A 8 -7.41 7.46 5.63
C LEU A 8 -8.51 6.73 6.40
N THR A 9 -8.54 6.95 7.71
CA THR A 9 -9.71 6.69 8.55
C THR A 9 -10.83 7.68 8.24
N ARG A 10 -12.03 7.43 8.75
CA ARG A 10 -13.16 8.38 8.67
C ARG A 10 -12.86 9.76 9.24
N THR A 11 -11.96 9.86 10.23
CA THR A 11 -11.55 11.12 10.86
C THR A 11 -10.38 11.79 10.13
N GLY A 12 -9.93 11.25 8.99
CA GLY A 12 -8.83 11.82 8.19
C GLY A 12 -7.42 11.43 8.67
N ASN A 13 -7.29 10.58 9.69
CA ASN A 13 -5.99 10.08 10.12
C ASN A 13 -5.45 9.06 9.10
N ARG A 14 -4.18 9.17 8.73
CA ARG A 14 -3.52 8.23 7.82
C ARG A 14 -3.26 6.90 8.53
N ILE A 15 -3.46 5.82 7.81
CA ILE A 15 -3.21 4.45 8.27
C ILE A 15 -2.41 3.67 7.22
N ASP A 16 -1.97 2.47 7.59
CA ASP A 16 -1.17 1.63 6.70
C ASP A 16 -1.90 1.35 5.38
N SER A 17 -1.25 1.74 4.28
CA SER A 17 -1.70 1.53 2.91
C SER A 17 -0.69 0.69 2.10
N ARG A 18 0.20 -0.04 2.79
CA ARG A 18 1.19 -0.92 2.17
C ARG A 18 0.51 -1.89 1.18
N PRO A 19 1.03 -2.00 -0.06
CA PRO A 19 0.46 -2.91 -1.06
C PRO A 19 0.53 -4.37 -0.63
N CYS A 20 -0.59 -5.07 -0.60
CA CYS A 20 -0.59 -6.53 -0.44
C CYS A 20 -0.08 -7.23 -1.72
N GLN A 21 0.00 -8.56 -1.71
CA GLN A 21 0.46 -9.36 -2.85
C GLN A 21 -0.36 -9.09 -4.12
N SER A 22 -1.69 -8.98 -3.99
CA SER A 22 -2.57 -8.68 -5.12
C SER A 22 -2.27 -7.30 -5.72
N CYS A 23 -2.20 -6.27 -4.87
CA CYS A 23 -1.83 -4.92 -5.31
C CYS A 23 -0.46 -4.89 -5.98
N TYR A 24 0.53 -5.62 -5.44
CA TYR A 24 1.85 -5.74 -6.04
C TYR A 24 1.81 -6.28 -7.48
N HIS A 25 1.07 -7.36 -7.73
CA HIS A 25 0.91 -7.91 -9.08
C HIS A 25 0.32 -6.88 -10.04
N THR A 26 -0.68 -6.12 -9.58
CA THR A 26 -1.26 -5.02 -10.35
C THR A 26 -0.22 -3.95 -10.68
N LEU A 27 0.57 -3.50 -9.69
CA LEU A 27 1.64 -2.51 -9.90
C LEU A 27 2.66 -2.98 -10.95
N CYS A 28 3.02 -4.26 -10.94
CA CYS A 28 3.90 -4.87 -11.94
C CYS A 28 3.27 -4.86 -13.33
N ALA A 29 2.00 -5.25 -13.46
CA ALA A 29 1.28 -5.27 -14.73
C ALA A 29 1.20 -3.88 -15.38
N TYR A 30 0.99 -2.84 -14.57
CA TYR A 30 0.97 -1.44 -15.02
C TYR A 30 2.36 -0.80 -15.14
N LYS A 31 3.45 -1.56 -14.95
CA LYS A 31 4.84 -1.09 -15.04
C LYS A 31 5.12 0.13 -14.14
N VAL A 32 4.50 0.17 -12.96
CA VAL A 32 4.80 1.18 -11.94
C VAL A 32 6.24 0.98 -11.47
N LYS A 33 7.05 2.04 -11.44
CA LYS A 33 8.47 1.94 -11.07
C LYS A 33 8.68 2.11 -9.56
N ARG A 34 7.93 3.02 -8.95
CA ARG A 34 8.00 3.34 -7.53
C ARG A 34 6.60 3.46 -6.95
N VAL A 35 6.43 3.01 -5.72
CA VAL A 35 5.21 3.22 -4.95
C VAL A 35 5.57 3.90 -3.64
N ILE A 36 4.78 4.91 -3.30
CA ILE A 36 4.85 5.65 -2.05
C ILE A 36 3.55 5.37 -1.30
N TYR A 37 3.63 4.85 -0.07
CA TYR A 37 2.46 4.49 0.71
C TYR A 37 2.58 4.97 2.17
N SER A 38 1.44 5.28 2.79
CA SER A 38 1.39 5.64 4.21
C SER A 38 1.60 4.40 5.07
N VAL A 39 2.40 4.51 6.13
CA VAL A 39 2.68 3.39 7.06
C VAL A 39 2.15 3.70 8.46
N THR A 40 2.32 4.95 8.89
CA THR A 40 1.76 5.48 10.14
C THR A 40 1.09 6.83 9.86
N PRO A 41 0.40 7.45 10.84
CA PRO A 41 -0.25 8.75 10.66
C PRO A 41 0.66 9.85 10.10
N THR A 42 1.97 9.76 10.32
CA THR A 42 2.94 10.80 9.96
C THR A 42 3.98 10.34 8.93
N THR A 43 4.07 9.05 8.61
CA THR A 43 5.17 8.51 7.80
C THR A 43 4.71 7.89 6.48
N TYR A 44 5.61 8.01 5.50
CA TYR A 44 5.50 7.37 4.20
C TYR A 44 6.73 6.51 3.96
N GLU A 45 6.53 5.35 3.33
CA GLU A 45 7.61 4.57 2.74
C GLU A 45 7.58 4.75 1.22
N CYS A 46 8.75 4.82 0.61
CA CYS A 46 8.92 4.89 -0.84
C CYS A 46 9.83 3.76 -1.28
N VAL A 47 9.30 2.87 -2.12
CA VAL A 47 10.02 1.67 -2.57
C VAL A 47 9.99 1.57 -4.09
N LYS A 48 11.02 0.97 -4.67
CA LYS A 48 10.96 0.52 -6.06
C LYS A 48 10.12 -0.74 -6.11
N VAL A 49 9.21 -0.84 -7.08
CA VAL A 49 8.36 -2.02 -7.23
C VAL A 49 9.20 -3.27 -7.48
N SER A 50 10.32 -3.15 -8.19
CA SER A 50 11.24 -4.27 -8.44
C SER A 50 11.92 -4.84 -7.17
N GLU A 51 11.97 -4.07 -6.09
CA GLU A 51 12.63 -4.43 -4.83
C GLU A 51 11.60 -4.71 -3.72
N TYR A 52 10.31 -4.57 -4.02
CA TYR A 52 9.24 -4.70 -3.05
C TYR A 52 8.83 -6.17 -2.86
N VAL A 53 8.88 -6.65 -1.62
CA VAL A 53 8.46 -8.00 -1.23
C VAL A 53 7.22 -7.88 -0.34
N PRO A 54 6.02 -8.31 -0.80
CA PRO A 54 4.82 -8.26 0.01
C PRO A 54 4.84 -9.38 1.06
N ASN A 55 5.44 -9.10 2.22
CA ASN A 55 5.64 -10.07 3.30
C ASN A 55 4.80 -9.78 4.56
N LYS A 56 4.06 -8.66 4.57
CA LYS A 56 3.19 -8.26 5.68
C LYS A 56 1.79 -7.98 5.15
N MET A 57 0.79 -8.46 5.88
CA MET A 57 -0.60 -8.10 5.66
C MET A 57 -0.78 -6.64 6.07
N SER A 58 -1.29 -5.80 5.17
CA SER A 58 -1.61 -4.41 5.53
C SER A 58 -2.97 -4.34 6.21
N GLU A 59 -3.21 -3.27 6.99
CA GLU A 59 -4.54 -3.02 7.56
C GLU A 59 -5.63 -2.90 6.47
N GLY A 60 -5.23 -2.57 5.23
CA GLY A 60 -6.06 -2.61 4.03
C GLY A 60 -6.69 -3.98 3.81
N ASP A 61 -5.83 -4.98 3.75
CA ASP A 61 -6.20 -6.36 3.48
C ASP A 61 -6.96 -6.98 4.66
N ALA A 62 -6.55 -6.68 5.89
CA ALA A 62 -7.26 -7.12 7.10
C ALA A 62 -8.71 -6.60 7.13
N TYR A 63 -8.92 -5.32 6.79
CA TYR A 63 -10.27 -4.75 6.69
C TYR A 63 -11.08 -5.40 5.56
N PHE A 64 -10.49 -5.59 4.39
CA PHE A 64 -11.18 -6.25 3.27
C PHE A 64 -11.61 -7.67 3.62
N GLN A 65 -10.75 -8.45 4.28
CA GLN A 65 -11.08 -9.79 4.76
C GLN A 65 -12.19 -9.79 5.83
N SER A 66 -12.27 -8.78 6.69
CA SER A 66 -13.34 -8.68 7.69
C SER A 66 -14.75 -8.43 7.11
N LEU A 67 -14.84 -8.04 5.84
CA LEU A 67 -16.11 -7.80 5.13
C LEU A 67 -16.63 -9.04 4.38
N HIS A 68 -15.86 -10.13 4.35
CA HIS A 68 -16.15 -11.36 3.61
C HIS A 68 -16.07 -12.58 4.53
#